data_AF-A0A1G0JNU1-F1
#
_entry.id   AF-A0A1G0JNU1-F1
#
_cell.length_a   1.000
_cell.length_b   1.000
_cell.length_c   1.000
_cell.angle_alpha   90.00
_cell.angle_beta   90.00
_cell.angle_gamma   90.00
#
_symmetry.space_group_name_H-M   'P 1'
#
loop_
_entity.id
_entity.type
_entity.pdbx_description
1 polymer ?
#
loop_
_entity_poly.entity_id
_entity_poly.type
_entity_poly.pdbx_seq_one_letter_code
_entity_poly.pdbx_strand_id
1 'polypeptide(L)'
;MTDITVERTDNSTNRYVFQMLDPETLVQTLFDAIEYEWSNNALEIIIQELSKKGYDHRHLLLMVEEKFGKPAALKVIRIIFKQ
;
A
#
# COMPACT_ATOMS: atom_id res chain seq x y z
N MET A 1 -39.38 4.14 -5.71
CA MET A 1 -38.32 3.10 -5.67
C MET A 1 -37.02 3.84 -5.81
N THR A 2 -36.20 3.81 -4.76
CA THR A 2 -35.00 4.63 -4.66
C THR A 2 -33.89 3.97 -5.48
N ASP A 3 -33.45 4.65 -6.53
CA ASP A 3 -32.20 4.35 -7.23
C ASP A 3 -31.05 4.44 -6.23
N ILE A 4 -30.55 3.29 -5.80
CA ILE A 4 -29.31 3.23 -5.03
C ILE A 4 -28.18 3.53 -6.02
N THR A 5 -27.82 4.81 -6.06
CA THR A 5 -26.60 5.27 -6.72
C THR A 5 -25.45 4.50 -6.07
N VAL A 6 -24.73 3.71 -6.85
CA VAL A 6 -23.51 3.03 -6.40
C VAL A 6 -22.54 4.13 -5.96
N GLU A 7 -22.48 4.37 -4.65
CA GLU A 7 -21.55 5.31 -4.06
C GLU A 7 -20.16 4.91 -4.52
N ARG A 8 -19.48 5.85 -5.18
CA ARG A 8 -18.03 5.81 -5.33
C ARG A 8 -17.48 5.50 -3.94
N THR A 9 -16.92 4.31 -3.75
CA THR A 9 -16.20 3.97 -2.53
C THR A 9 -15.00 4.90 -2.48
N ASP A 10 -15.23 6.00 -1.79
CA ASP A 10 -14.37 7.17 -1.73
C ASP A 10 -13.01 6.71 -1.18
N ASN A 11 -11.93 7.12 -1.83
CA ASN A 11 -10.54 6.80 -1.44
C ASN A 11 -10.27 7.08 0.05
N SER A 12 -11.07 7.96 0.67
CA SER A 12 -11.12 8.24 2.10
C SER A 12 -11.31 6.99 2.95
N THR A 13 -12.29 6.13 2.64
CA THR A 13 -12.65 4.97 3.47
C THR A 13 -11.49 3.98 3.57
N ASN A 14 -10.84 3.68 2.45
CA ASN A 14 -9.67 2.80 2.42
C ASN A 14 -8.51 3.40 3.24
N ARG A 15 -8.30 4.71 3.16
CA ARG A 15 -7.24 5.40 3.91
C ARG A 15 -7.47 5.34 5.43
N TYR A 16 -8.71 5.47 5.89
CA TYR A 16 -9.04 5.40 7.32
C TYR A 16 -8.80 4.00 7.90
N VAL A 17 -9.05 2.95 7.13
CA VAL A 17 -8.79 1.57 7.57
C VAL A 17 -7.30 1.35 7.79
N PHE A 18 -6.44 1.77 6.85
CA PHE A 18 -4.99 1.59 6.96
C PHE A 18 -4.34 2.40 8.10
N GLN A 19 -4.91 3.55 8.45
CA GLN A 19 -4.40 4.36 9.56
C GLN A 19 -4.49 3.64 10.92
N MET A 20 -5.55 2.85 11.12
CA MET A 20 -5.81 2.13 12.37
C MET A 20 -4.96 0.87 12.54
N LEU A 21 -4.36 0.37 11.47
CA LEU A 21 -3.52 -0.82 11.51
C LEU A 21 -2.20 -0.54 12.22
N ASP A 22 -1.72 -1.52 12.97
CA ASP A 22 -0.36 -1.51 13.50
C ASP A 22 0.65 -1.70 12.35
N PRO A 23 1.93 -1.32 12.57
CA PRO A 23 2.92 -1.36 11.50
C PRO A 23 3.19 -2.75 10.92
N GLU A 24 3.10 -3.81 11.73
CA GLU A 24 3.34 -5.19 11.28
C GLU A 24 2.22 -5.64 10.34
N THR A 25 0.96 -5.37 10.71
CA THR A 25 -0.19 -5.64 9.83
C THR A 25 -0.13 -4.82 8.54
N LEU A 26 0.37 -3.58 8.57
CA LEU A 26 0.56 -2.79 7.35
C LEU A 26 1.64 -3.36 6.44
N VAL A 27 2.73 -3.89 6.99
CA VAL A 27 3.75 -4.58 6.19
C VAL A 27 3.17 -5.82 5.54
N GLN A 28 2.38 -6.62 6.27
CA GLN A 28 1.70 -7.77 5.68
C GLN A 28 0.70 -7.35 4.60
N THR A 29 -0.06 -6.28 4.84
CA THR A 29 -0.99 -5.72 3.85
C THR A 29 -0.25 -5.26 2.59
N LEU A 30 0.95 -4.67 2.73
CA LEU A 30 1.80 -4.33 1.58
C LEU A 30 2.19 -5.59 0.80
N PHE A 31 2.56 -6.66 1.49
CA PHE A 31 2.91 -7.93 0.86
C PHE A 31 1.73 -8.54 0.12
N ASP A 32 0.56 -8.58 0.74
CA ASP A 32 -0.67 -9.07 0.11
C ASP A 32 -1.02 -8.21 -1.12
N ALA A 33 -0.87 -6.89 -1.03
CA ALA A 33 -1.10 -5.98 -2.13
C ALA A 33 -0.15 -6.21 -3.31
N ILE A 34 1.08 -6.65 -3.05
CA ILE A 34 2.05 -7.01 -4.09
C ILE A 34 1.71 -8.39 -4.68
N GLU A 35 1.45 -9.39 -3.83
CA GLU A 35 1.16 -10.78 -4.21
C GLU A 35 -0.12 -10.89 -5.06
N TYR A 36 -1.17 -10.17 -4.66
CA TYR A 36 -2.45 -10.15 -5.36
C TYR A 36 -2.60 -9.00 -6.36
N GLU A 37 -1.49 -8.37 -6.75
CA GLU A 37 -1.41 -7.35 -7.78
C GLU A 37 -2.42 -6.19 -7.62
N TRP A 38 -2.58 -5.69 -6.40
CA TRP A 38 -3.45 -4.53 -6.16
C TRP A 38 -2.98 -3.29 -6.93
N SER A 39 -3.90 -2.34 -7.08
CA SER A 39 -3.64 -1.08 -7.80
C SER A 39 -2.47 -0.29 -7.20
N ASN A 40 -1.76 0.46 -8.04
CA ASN A 40 -0.67 1.34 -7.58
C ASN A 40 -1.13 2.37 -6.53
N ASN A 41 -2.38 2.82 -6.60
CA ASN A 41 -2.96 3.73 -5.60
C ASN A 41 -3.09 3.06 -4.22
N ALA A 42 -3.47 1.78 -4.17
CA ALA A 42 -3.53 1.04 -2.90
C ALA A 42 -2.14 0.89 -2.29
N LEU A 43 -1.16 0.51 -3.11
CA LEU A 43 0.25 0.44 -2.70
C LEU A 43 0.76 1.81 -2.20
N GLU A 44 0.46 2.89 -2.91
CA GLU A 44 0.84 4.25 -2.50
C GLU A 44 0.27 4.60 -1.12
N ILE A 45 -1.01 4.32 -0.87
CA ILE A 45 -1.65 4.59 0.42
C ILE A 45 -0.96 3.78 1.53
N ILE A 46 -0.76 2.48 1.34
CA ILE A 46 -0.13 1.61 2.35
C ILE A 46 1.30 2.10 2.66
N ILE A 47 2.09 2.42 1.64
CA ILE A 47 3.46 2.91 1.80
C ILE A 47 3.49 4.25 2.54
N GLN A 48 2.57 5.17 2.22
CA GLN A 48 2.45 6.44 2.93
C GLN A 48 2.12 6.25 4.42
N GLU A 49 1.22 5.32 4.75
CA GLU A 49 0.87 5.05 6.15
C GLU A 49 2.03 4.38 6.91
N LEU A 50 2.79 3.48 6.27
CA LEU A 50 4.03 2.94 6.84
C LEU A 50 5.07 4.04 7.10
N SER A 51 5.27 4.95 6.14
CA SER A 51 6.19 6.09 6.26
C SER A 51 5.83 7.00 7.44
N LYS A 52 4.53 7.33 7.61
CA LYS A 52 4.03 8.11 8.76
C LYS A 52 4.27 7.42 10.11
N LYS A 53 4.32 6.09 10.12
CA LYS A 53 4.61 5.28 11.32
C LYS A 53 6.12 5.06 11.52
N GLY A 54 6.97 5.74 10.75
CA GLY A 54 8.42 5.74 10.91
C GLY A 54 9.16 4.64 10.17
N TYR A 55 8.51 3.92 9.25
CA TYR A 55 9.21 2.93 8.43
C TYR A 55 10.11 3.61 7.41
N ASP A 56 11.39 3.23 7.44
CA ASP A 56 12.37 3.66 6.45
C ASP A 56 12.10 3.01 5.08
N HIS A 57 12.10 3.83 4.03
CA HIS A 57 11.82 3.36 2.67
C HIS A 57 12.89 2.38 2.17
N ARG A 58 14.16 2.50 2.58
CA ARG A 58 15.20 1.53 2.16
C ARG A 58 14.94 0.17 2.81
N HIS A 59 14.60 0.17 4.10
CA HIS A 59 14.24 -1.05 4.80
C HIS A 59 13.01 -1.71 4.16
N LEU A 60 11.97 -0.93 3.83
CA LEU A 60 10.80 -1.42 3.11
C LEU A 60 11.15 -2.08 1.77
N LEU A 61 12.02 -1.42 0.99
CA LEU A 61 12.46 -1.93 -0.31
C LEU A 61 13.26 -3.24 -0.18
N LEU A 62 14.13 -3.34 0.82
CA LEU A 62 14.88 -4.56 1.10
C LEU A 62 13.94 -5.71 1.45
N MET A 63 12.97 -5.49 2.34
CA MET A 63 11.97 -6.52 2.68
C MET A 63 11.18 -6.98 1.46
N VAL A 64 10.77 -6.06 0.58
CA VAL A 64 10.05 -6.39 -0.65
C VAL A 64 10.94 -7.15 -1.63
N GLU A 65 12.20 -6.74 -1.80
CA GLU A 65 13.17 -7.41 -2.66
C GLU A 65 13.47 -8.83 -2.17
N GLU A 66 13.64 -9.01 -0.86
CA GLU A 66 13.90 -10.33 -0.25
C GLU A 66 12.71 -11.28 -0.45
N LYS A 67 11.47 -10.78 -0.34
CA LYS A 67 10.26 -11.61 -0.43
C LYS A 67 9.80 -11.90 -1.86
N PHE A 68 9.82 -10.88 -2.74
CA PHE A 68 9.23 -10.95 -4.09
C PHE A 68 10.23 -10.72 -5.22
N GLY A 69 11.48 -10.38 -4.89
CA GLY A 69 12.54 -10.12 -5.85
C GLY A 69 12.59 -8.67 -6.36
N LYS A 70 13.66 -8.39 -7.09
CA LYS A 70 13.98 -7.07 -7.68
C LYS A 70 12.84 -6.43 -8.48
N PRO A 71 12.06 -7.16 -9.31
CA PRO A 71 10.99 -6.54 -10.08
C PRO A 71 9.91 -5.89 -9.20
N ALA A 72 9.53 -6.54 -8.10
CA ALA A 72 8.56 -6.01 -7.16
C ALA A 72 9.10 -4.78 -6.42
N ALA A 73 10.36 -4.83 -5.97
CA ALA A 73 11.02 -3.68 -5.35
C ALA A 73 11.08 -2.48 -6.32
N LEU A 74 11.37 -2.70 -7.61
CA LEU A 74 11.36 -1.64 -8.63
C LEU A 74 9.96 -1.02 -8.83
N LYS A 75 8.89 -1.82 -8.76
CA LYS A 75 7.51 -1.31 -8.78
C LYS A 75 7.27 -0.38 -7.58
N VAL A 76 7.70 -0.79 -6.39
CA VAL A 76 7.57 0.02 -5.15
C VAL A 76 8.42 1.30 -5.23
N ILE A 77 9.64 1.24 -5.77
CA ILE A 77 10.50 2.42 -6.01
C ILE A 77 9.77 3.45 -6.87
N ARG A 78 9.16 3.02 -7.98
CA ARG A 78 8.41 3.93 -8.88
C ARG A 78 7.25 4.63 -8.16
N ILE A 79 6.58 3.94 -7.26
CA ILE A 79 5.49 4.50 -6.45
C ILE A 79 6.03 5.53 -5.45
N ILE A 80 7.10 5.19 -4.72
CA ILE A 80 7.69 6.07 -3.70
C ILE A 80 8.25 7.36 -4.32
N PHE A 81 8.95 7.24 -5.45
CA PHE A 81 9.67 8.36 -6.08
C PHE A 81 8.93 8.98 -7.26
N LYS A 82 7.71 8.54 -7.57
CA LYS A 82 6.86 9.01 -8.67
C LYS A 82 7.56 8.99 -10.04
N GLN A 83 8.26 7.89 -10.34
CA GLN A 83 9.01 7.68 -11.59
C GLN A 83 8.28 6.75 -12.56
#